data_AF-A0A3N1SWX2-F1
#
_entry.id   AF-A0A3N1SWX2-F1
#
_cell.length_a   1.000
_cell.length_b   1.000
_cell.length_c   1.000
_cell.angle_alpha   90.00
_cell.angle_beta   90.00
_cell.angle_gamma   90.00
#
_symmetry.space_group_name_H-M   'P 1'
#
loop_
_entity.id
_entity.type
_entity.pdbx_description
1 polymer ?
#
loop_
_entity_poly.entity_id
_entity_poly.type
_entity_poly.pdbx_seq_one_letter_code
_entity_poly.pdbx_strand_id
1 'polypeptide(L)'
;MIRKTPPSYRAAGASALAALALATALAAAPGAAADENNAPPPGSSPVCAFYDGDGPTAFGEQGDRVFQVQCMLANRRYLPWKAVNGTFDTQTLAAVQRFQADHPPLLPDGLVGPNTWSALWHA
;
A
#
# COMPACT_ATOMS: atom_id res chain seq x y z
N MET A 1 -3.74 58.77 18.59
CA MET A 1 -4.09 59.74 17.54
C MET A 1 -3.36 59.28 16.28
N ILE A 2 -3.90 58.94 15.12
CA ILE A 2 -5.17 59.23 14.43
C ILE A 2 -5.36 58.11 13.38
N ARG A 3 -6.58 57.58 13.28
CA ARG A 3 -7.06 56.68 12.21
C ARG A 3 -7.20 57.47 10.91
N LYS A 4 -6.93 56.88 9.74
CA LYS A 4 -7.58 57.28 8.48
C LYS A 4 -7.77 56.08 7.54
N THR A 5 -9.05 55.79 7.34
CA THR A 5 -9.71 54.81 6.46
C THR A 5 -9.68 55.26 4.98
N PRO A 6 -10.13 54.41 4.02
CA PRO A 6 -9.66 54.30 2.63
C PRO A 6 -10.44 55.17 1.61
N PRO A 7 -10.04 55.20 0.32
CA PRO A 7 -10.88 55.77 -0.73
C PRO A 7 -11.94 54.76 -1.21
N SER A 8 -13.18 55.24 -1.18
CA SER A 8 -14.36 54.65 -1.80
C SER A 8 -14.37 54.92 -3.30
N TYR A 9 -14.61 53.90 -4.13
CA TYR A 9 -15.11 54.09 -5.49
C TYR A 9 -16.46 53.40 -5.62
N ARG A 10 -17.49 54.18 -5.99
CA ARG A 10 -18.83 53.73 -6.38
C ARG A 10 -19.12 54.26 -7.79
N ALA A 11 -19.46 53.36 -8.70
CA ALA A 11 -20.33 53.55 -9.87
C ALA A 11 -20.69 52.12 -10.34
N ALA A 12 -21.92 51.62 -10.18
CA ALA A 12 -23.16 51.91 -10.89
C ALA A 12 -23.13 51.50 -12.39
N GLY A 13 -24.02 50.56 -12.76
CA GLY A 13 -24.31 50.14 -14.14
C GLY A 13 -24.35 48.62 -14.29
N ALA A 14 -25.50 47.97 -14.08
CA ALA A 14 -26.55 47.72 -15.08
C ALA A 14 -26.52 46.25 -15.56
N SER A 15 -27.45 45.49 -14.97
CA SER A 15 -28.32 44.45 -15.51
C SER A 15 -27.91 43.54 -16.68
N ALA A 16 -28.29 42.26 -16.46
CA ALA A 16 -28.75 41.27 -17.42
C ALA A 16 -27.66 40.44 -18.13
N LEU A 17 -27.48 39.19 -17.68
CA LEU A 17 -28.18 38.04 -18.25
C LEU A 17 -27.84 36.81 -17.42
N ALA A 18 -28.87 36.04 -17.09
CA ALA A 18 -28.75 34.76 -16.42
C ALA A 18 -28.00 33.76 -17.32
N ALA A 19 -26.97 33.14 -16.78
CA ALA A 19 -26.50 31.84 -17.24
C ALA A 19 -26.25 30.98 -16.00
N LEU A 20 -27.24 30.16 -15.63
CA LEU A 20 -27.00 29.02 -14.75
C LEU A 20 -26.13 28.03 -15.53
N ALA A 21 -24.81 28.15 -15.40
CA ALA A 21 -23.92 27.04 -15.68
C ALA A 21 -23.86 26.20 -14.39
N LEU A 22 -24.63 25.10 -14.33
CA LEU A 22 -24.30 24.02 -13.40
C LEU A 22 -22.97 23.43 -13.88
N ALA A 23 -21.87 23.97 -13.38
CA ALA A 23 -20.59 23.29 -13.41
C ALA A 23 -20.67 22.15 -12.41
N THR A 24 -21.12 20.99 -12.86
CA THR A 24 -20.82 19.72 -12.19
C THR A 24 -19.31 19.51 -12.31
N ALA A 25 -18.55 20.05 -11.36
CA ALA A 25 -17.18 19.66 -11.13
C ALA A 25 -17.21 18.20 -10.68
N LEU A 26 -17.15 17.28 -11.63
CA LEU A 26 -16.77 15.91 -11.38
C LEU A 26 -15.30 15.98 -10.95
N ALA A 27 -15.07 16.04 -9.64
CA ALA A 27 -13.74 15.88 -9.08
C ALA A 27 -13.23 14.52 -9.53
N ALA A 28 -12.44 14.49 -10.60
CA ALA A 28 -11.58 13.38 -10.91
C ALA A 28 -10.70 13.19 -9.69
N ALA A 29 -10.96 12.13 -8.92
CA ALA A 29 -10.00 11.65 -7.97
C ALA A 29 -8.67 11.52 -8.71
N PRO A 30 -7.54 11.99 -8.17
CA PRO A 30 -6.25 11.61 -8.71
C PRO A 30 -6.21 10.09 -8.61
N GLY A 31 -6.41 9.42 -9.74
CA GLY A 31 -6.05 8.03 -9.88
C GLY A 31 -4.60 7.97 -9.46
N ALA A 32 -4.32 7.18 -8.42
CA ALA A 32 -2.96 6.84 -8.05
C ALA A 32 -2.28 6.35 -9.33
N ALA A 33 -1.51 7.23 -9.96
CA ALA A 33 -0.64 6.85 -11.04
C ALA A 33 0.36 5.92 -10.37
N ALA A 34 0.17 4.62 -10.59
CA ALA A 34 1.25 3.67 -10.41
C ALA A 34 2.40 4.22 -11.24
N ASP A 35 3.49 4.60 -10.57
CA ASP A 35 4.76 4.88 -11.22
C ASP A 35 5.08 3.67 -12.10
N GLU A 36 5.27 3.90 -13.38
CA GLU A 36 5.63 2.89 -14.38
C GLU A 36 6.95 2.18 -14.04
N ASN A 37 7.78 2.78 -13.16
CA ASN A 37 9.00 2.18 -12.63
C ASN A 37 8.75 1.26 -11.43
N ASN A 38 7.52 1.20 -10.90
CA ASN A 38 7.14 0.43 -9.74
C ASN A 38 5.97 -0.51 -10.07
N ALA A 39 6.08 -1.20 -11.21
CA ALA A 39 5.21 -2.29 -11.54
C ALA A 39 5.44 -3.42 -10.51
N PRO A 40 4.42 -3.80 -9.72
CA PRO A 40 4.55 -4.91 -8.80
C PRO A 40 5.01 -6.16 -9.58
N PRO A 41 6.02 -6.92 -9.12
CA PRO A 41 6.53 -8.05 -9.86
C PRO A 41 5.40 -9.04 -10.23
N PRO A 42 5.45 -9.69 -11.38
CA PRO A 42 4.39 -10.59 -11.84
C PRO A 42 4.02 -11.61 -10.74
N GLY A 43 2.80 -11.53 -10.22
CA GLY A 43 2.31 -12.37 -9.11
C GLY A 43 2.01 -11.62 -7.80
N SER A 44 2.42 -10.35 -7.67
CA SER A 44 1.98 -9.51 -6.56
C SER A 44 0.54 -9.05 -6.76
N SER A 45 -0.35 -9.53 -5.88
CA SER A 45 -1.68 -8.96 -5.73
C SER A 45 -1.55 -7.49 -5.33
N PRO A 46 -2.35 -6.55 -5.87
CA PRO A 46 -2.33 -5.15 -5.45
C PRO A 46 -2.67 -4.95 -3.96
N VAL A 47 -3.16 -6.01 -3.30
CA VAL A 47 -3.41 -6.05 -1.85
C VAL A 47 -2.10 -6.14 -1.04
N CYS A 48 -1.01 -6.67 -1.63
CA CYS A 48 0.28 -6.87 -0.97
C CYS A 48 1.40 -6.25 -1.82
N ALA A 49 1.70 -4.97 -1.59
CA ALA A 49 2.73 -4.22 -2.32
C ALA A 49 3.58 -3.37 -1.36
N PHE A 50 4.07 -3.97 -0.28
CA PHE A 50 4.94 -3.31 0.70
C PHE A 50 6.43 -3.45 0.32
N TYR A 51 6.80 -4.55 -0.32
CA TYR A 51 8.18 -4.86 -0.70
C TYR A 51 8.18 -5.75 -1.96
N ASP A 52 9.12 -5.50 -2.87
CA ASP A 52 9.22 -6.14 -4.19
C ASP A 52 10.53 -6.95 -4.40
N GLY A 53 11.42 -6.98 -3.41
CA GLY A 53 12.66 -7.75 -3.46
C GLY A 53 12.59 -9.13 -2.80
N ASP A 54 13.77 -9.71 -2.57
CA ASP A 54 13.99 -11.06 -2.04
C ASP A 54 15.00 -11.12 -0.87
N GLY A 55 15.26 -9.97 -0.24
CA GLY A 55 16.20 -9.86 0.87
C GLY A 55 15.79 -10.74 2.07
N PRO A 56 16.74 -11.35 2.79
CA PRO A 56 16.45 -12.26 3.88
C PRO A 56 15.55 -11.58 4.91
N THR A 57 14.50 -12.28 5.31
CA THR A 57 13.54 -11.81 6.31
C THR A 57 13.32 -12.87 7.37
N ALA A 58 13.54 -12.49 8.63
CA ALA A 58 13.66 -13.45 9.73
C ALA A 58 12.96 -13.00 11.02
N PHE A 59 12.81 -13.94 11.95
CA PHE A 59 12.22 -13.69 13.26
C PHE A 59 12.87 -12.50 13.99
N GLY A 60 12.03 -11.65 14.59
CA GLY A 60 12.44 -10.44 15.31
C GLY A 60 12.60 -9.21 14.42
N GLU A 61 12.63 -9.37 13.10
CA GLU A 61 12.65 -8.23 12.17
C GLU A 61 11.29 -7.54 12.09
N GLN A 62 11.30 -6.30 11.61
CA GLN A 62 10.12 -5.47 11.45
C GLN A 62 10.19 -4.65 10.15
N GLY A 63 9.05 -4.16 9.68
CA GLY A 63 8.94 -3.23 8.55
C GLY A 63 8.39 -3.86 7.28
N ASP A 64 8.60 -3.19 6.14
CA ASP A 64 7.90 -3.47 4.89
C ASP A 64 8.13 -4.89 4.35
N ARG A 65 9.33 -5.44 4.53
CA ARG A 65 9.63 -6.84 4.19
C ARG A 65 8.71 -7.80 4.94
N VAL A 66 8.56 -7.59 6.24
CA VAL A 66 7.71 -8.43 7.10
C VAL A 66 6.24 -8.25 6.73
N PHE A 67 5.79 -7.01 6.49
CA PHE A 67 4.43 -6.76 6.01
C PHE A 67 4.13 -7.52 4.72
N GLN A 68 5.07 -7.53 3.77
CA GLN A 68 4.91 -8.26 2.52
C GLN A 68 4.80 -9.78 2.76
N VAL A 69 5.69 -10.37 3.58
CA VAL A 69 5.62 -11.79 3.96
C VAL A 69 4.26 -12.12 4.58
N GLN A 70 3.86 -11.37 5.61
CA GLN A 70 2.62 -11.61 6.34
C GLN A 70 1.40 -11.47 5.44
N CYS A 71 1.37 -10.46 4.57
CA CYS A 71 0.27 -10.25 3.63
C CYS A 71 0.15 -11.42 2.64
N MET A 72 1.26 -11.87 2.07
CA MET A 72 1.29 -13.01 1.14
C MET A 72 0.90 -14.33 1.83
N LEU A 73 1.34 -14.56 3.07
CA LEU A 73 0.92 -15.71 3.88
C LEU A 73 -0.57 -15.63 4.24
N ALA A 74 -1.09 -14.44 4.53
CA ALA A 74 -2.49 -14.25 4.88
C ALA A 74 -3.43 -14.49 3.70
N ASN A 75 -3.05 -14.01 2.51
CA ASN A 75 -3.75 -14.29 1.27
C ASN A 75 -3.84 -15.79 0.98
N ARG A 76 -2.78 -16.53 1.32
CA ARG A 76 -2.68 -18.00 1.18
C ARG A 76 -3.19 -18.79 2.39
N ARG A 77 -3.83 -18.11 3.36
CA ARG A 77 -4.45 -18.73 4.55
C ARG A 77 -3.48 -19.39 5.54
N TYR A 78 -2.18 -19.14 5.43
CA TYR A 78 -1.18 -19.57 6.42
C TYR A 78 -1.18 -18.68 7.67
N LEU A 79 -1.53 -17.40 7.51
CA LEU A 79 -1.58 -16.41 8.58
C LEU A 79 -2.97 -15.74 8.62
N PRO A 80 -3.58 -15.46 9.78
CA PRO A 80 -4.81 -14.69 9.81
C PRO A 80 -4.51 -13.21 9.51
N TRP A 81 -5.38 -12.53 8.75
CA TRP A 81 -5.21 -11.12 8.38
C TRP A 81 -4.99 -10.17 9.57
N LYS A 82 -5.56 -10.49 10.74
CA LYS A 82 -5.36 -9.72 11.99
C LYS A 82 -3.94 -9.76 12.55
N ALA A 83 -3.10 -10.68 12.07
CA ALA A 83 -1.69 -10.81 12.47
C ALA A 83 -0.74 -10.08 11.50
N VAL A 84 -1.26 -9.44 10.45
CA VAL A 84 -0.46 -8.59 9.56
C VAL A 84 -0.19 -7.26 10.28
N ASN A 85 0.96 -7.18 10.95
CA ASN A 85 1.35 -6.06 11.83
C ASN A 85 2.76 -5.54 11.54
N GLY A 86 3.48 -6.14 10.59
CA GLY A 86 4.83 -5.76 10.20
C GLY A 86 5.90 -6.19 11.19
N THR A 87 5.60 -7.07 12.15
CA THR A 87 6.55 -7.64 13.11
C THR A 87 6.65 -9.15 12.95
N PHE A 88 7.86 -9.64 12.73
CA PHE A 88 8.10 -11.06 12.52
C PHE A 88 8.13 -11.78 13.87
N ASP A 89 6.95 -12.05 14.39
CA ASP A 89 6.72 -12.73 15.65
C ASP A 89 6.58 -14.25 15.52
N THR A 90 6.22 -14.92 16.62
CA THR A 90 6.08 -16.38 16.67
C THR A 90 4.93 -16.88 15.80
N GLN A 91 3.88 -16.08 15.59
CA GLN A 91 2.79 -16.42 14.68
C GLN A 91 3.27 -16.40 13.23
N THR A 92 4.03 -15.37 12.85
CA THR A 92 4.62 -15.25 11.53
C THR A 92 5.61 -16.38 11.26
N LEU A 93 6.45 -16.73 12.24
CA LEU A 93 7.39 -17.85 12.16
C LEU A 93 6.68 -19.18 11.90
N ALA A 94 5.65 -19.50 12.70
CA ALA A 94 4.89 -20.72 12.51
C ALA A 94 4.21 -20.76 11.13
N ALA A 95 3.71 -19.62 10.63
CA ALA A 95 3.10 -19.54 9.30
C ALA A 95 4.13 -19.76 8.18
N VAL A 96 5.33 -19.17 8.29
CA VAL A 96 6.43 -19.38 7.34
C VAL A 96 6.85 -20.85 7.30
N GLN A 97 7.08 -21.47 8.46
CA GLN A 97 7.50 -22.87 8.53
C GLN A 97 6.46 -23.81 7.92
N ARG A 98 5.16 -23.55 8.15
CA ARG A 98 4.07 -24.32 7.52
C ARG A 98 4.05 -24.13 6.00
N PHE A 99 4.18 -22.88 5.54
CA PHE A 99 4.27 -22.60 4.11
C PHE A 99 5.43 -23.34 3.46
N GLN A 100 6.63 -23.27 4.06
CA GLN A 100 7.81 -23.98 3.57
C GLN A 100 7.61 -25.51 3.54
N ALA A 101 7.04 -26.09 4.59
CA ALA A 101 6.76 -27.53 4.64
C ALA A 101 5.81 -28.00 3.52
N ASP A 102 4.85 -27.16 3.14
CA ASP A 102 3.87 -27.46 2.09
C ASP A 102 4.42 -27.22 0.66
N HIS A 103 5.58 -26.58 0.52
CA HIS A 103 6.17 -26.22 -0.78
C HIS A 103 7.58 -26.83 -0.95
N PRO A 104 7.70 -28.14 -1.23
CA PRO A 104 8.97 -28.74 -1.61
C PRO A 104 9.58 -28.01 -2.82
N PRO A 105 10.91 -27.80 -2.86
CA PRO A 105 11.95 -28.38 -2.01
C PRO A 105 12.37 -27.50 -0.81
N LEU A 106 11.50 -26.61 -0.32
CA LEU A 106 11.86 -25.72 0.79
C LEU A 106 12.06 -26.51 2.11
N LEU A 107 13.03 -26.05 2.91
CA LEU A 107 13.20 -26.51 4.29
C LEU A 107 12.36 -25.63 5.21
N PRO A 108 11.63 -26.19 6.19
CA PRO A 108 10.81 -25.42 7.13
C PRO A 108 11.66 -24.80 8.25
N ASP A 109 12.66 -24.01 7.88
CA ASP A 109 13.60 -23.35 8.80
C ASP A 109 13.08 -22.04 9.39
N GLY A 110 12.00 -21.48 8.83
CA GLY A 110 11.42 -20.20 9.25
C GLY A 110 12.13 -18.97 8.70
N LEU A 111 13.17 -19.13 7.88
CA LEU A 111 13.88 -18.05 7.21
C LEU A 111 13.24 -17.79 5.84
N VAL A 112 12.78 -16.56 5.63
CA VAL A 112 12.32 -16.14 4.30
C VAL A 112 13.53 -15.66 3.50
N GLY A 113 14.28 -16.63 2.95
CA GLY A 113 15.36 -16.40 1.99
C GLY A 113 14.88 -16.38 0.54
N PRO A 114 15.78 -16.23 -0.45
CA PRO A 114 15.41 -16.07 -1.86
C PRO A 114 14.48 -17.17 -2.42
N ASN A 115 14.70 -18.44 -2.03
CA ASN A 115 13.84 -19.55 -2.45
C ASN A 115 12.43 -19.44 -1.85
N THR A 116 12.33 -19.08 -0.57
CA THR A 116 11.03 -18.86 0.11
C THR A 116 10.30 -17.67 -0.49
N TRP A 117 11.02 -16.58 -0.78
CA TRP A 117 10.47 -15.43 -1.49
C TRP A 117 9.93 -15.84 -2.85
N SER A 118 10.74 -16.46 -3.71
CA SER A 118 10.30 -16.96 -5.02
C SER A 118 9.02 -17.79 -4.91
N ALA A 119 8.92 -18.66 -3.91
CA ALA A 119 7.70 -19.43 -3.67
C ALA A 119 6.53 -18.52 -3.25
N LEU A 120 6.70 -17.56 -2.34
CA LEU A 120 5.64 -16.61 -1.97
C LEU A 120 5.15 -15.75 -3.14
N TRP A 121 5.99 -15.47 -4.13
CA TRP A 121 5.62 -14.71 -5.33
C TRP A 121 4.87 -15.54 -6.37
N HIS A 122 5.13 -16.85 -6.43
CA HIS A 122 4.64 -17.72 -7.50
C HIS A 122 3.72 -18.87 -7.06
N ALA A 123 3.50 -19.05 -5.76
CA ALA A 123 2.59 -20.05 -5.20
C ALA A 123 1.11 -19.69 -5.33
#